data_AF-A0A7S0PZW8-F1
#
_entry.id   AF-A0A7S0PZW8-F1
#
_cell.length_a   1.000
_cell.length_b   1.000
_cell.length_c   1.000
_cell.angle_alpha   90.00
_cell.angle_beta   90.00
_cell.angle_gamma   90.00
#
_symmetry.space_group_name_H-M   'P 1'
#
loop_
_entity.id
_entity.type
_entity.pdbx_description
1 polymer ?
#
loop_
_entity_poly.entity_id
_entity_poly.type
_entity_poly.pdbx_seq_one_letter_code
_entity_poly.pdbx_strand_id
1 'polypeptide(L)'
;PLPMSLYPLLAGIGVAGAAYAAKGVIHVGQRLQANPEIMKNMGAAAAGARAVGERFSPSQLREQMTFFKGPSALGFDAVMNRREAAQILGVRESSSKEQIKNAHRKIMLLNHPDRGGSPYIATKINE
;
A
#
# COMPACT_ATOMS: atom_id res chain seq x y z
N PRO A 1 17.48 -10.45 -17.34
CA PRO A 1 16.29 -10.68 -16.50
C PRO A 1 16.49 -10.10 -15.09
N LEU A 2 15.64 -9.16 -14.69
CA LEU A 2 15.73 -8.52 -13.37
C LEU A 2 15.27 -9.51 -12.27
N PRO A 3 15.80 -9.41 -11.04
CA PRO A 3 15.40 -10.31 -9.96
C PRO A 3 13.93 -10.10 -9.58
N MET A 4 13.21 -11.20 -9.34
CA MET A 4 11.78 -11.22 -8.97
C MET A 4 11.42 -10.30 -7.78
N SER A 5 12.38 -10.00 -6.90
CA SER A 5 12.21 -9.09 -5.76
C SER A 5 12.17 -7.60 -6.13
N LEU A 6 12.58 -7.22 -7.35
CA LEU A 6 12.64 -5.83 -7.79
C LEU A 6 11.37 -5.37 -8.52
N TYR A 7 10.53 -6.31 -8.96
CA TYR A 7 9.26 -6.04 -9.64
C TYR A 7 8.26 -5.26 -8.77
N PRO A 8 8.08 -5.54 -7.47
CA PRO A 8 7.20 -4.74 -6.61
C PRO A 8 7.65 -3.29 -6.48
N LEU A 9 8.97 -3.07 -6.45
CA LEU A 9 9.57 -1.75 -6.28
C LEU A 9 9.46 -0.91 -7.57
N LEU A 10 9.70 -1.53 -8.73
CA LEU A 10 9.50 -0.91 -10.04
C LEU A 10 8.01 -0.65 -10.33
N ALA A 11 7.14 -1.60 -9.98
CA ALA A 11 5.69 -1.41 -10.09
C ALA A 11 5.19 -0.30 -9.13
N GLY A 12 5.74 -0.21 -7.91
CA GLY A 12 5.45 0.86 -6.96
C GLY A 12 5.86 2.25 -7.47
N ILE A 13 7.05 2.38 -8.08
CA ILE A 13 7.49 3.64 -8.71
C ILE A 13 6.58 4.01 -9.88
N GLY A 14 6.19 3.05 -10.72
CA GLY A 14 5.28 3.26 -11.85
C GLY A 14 3.90 3.75 -11.40
N VAL A 15 3.31 3.12 -10.38
CA VAL A 15 1.99 3.50 -9.84
C VAL A 15 2.05 4.87 -9.14
N ALA A 16 3.10 5.15 -8.37
CA ALA A 16 3.27 6.45 -7.71
C ALA A 16 3.39 7.59 -8.73
N GLY A 17 4.16 7.38 -9.81
CA GLY A 17 4.28 8.35 -10.91
C GLY A 17 2.94 8.61 -11.61
N ALA A 18 2.18 7.54 -11.90
CA ALA A 18 0.87 7.66 -12.53
C ALA A 18 -0.16 8.36 -11.62
N ALA A 19 -0.16 8.07 -10.31
CA ALA A 19 -1.06 8.71 -9.35
C ALA A 19 -0.77 10.22 -9.19
N TYR A 20 0.51 10.61 -9.15
CA TYR A 20 0.91 12.03 -9.11
C TYR A 20 0.48 12.77 -10.39
N ALA A 21 0.67 12.15 -11.56
CA ALA A 21 0.22 12.70 -12.83
C ALA A 21 -1.31 12.85 -12.87
N ALA A 22 -2.07 11.83 -12.46
CA ALA A 22 -3.52 11.87 -12.40
C ALA A 22 -4.06 12.98 -11.47
N LYS A 23 -3.44 13.17 -10.29
CA LYS A 23 -3.78 14.26 -9.37
C LYS A 23 -3.54 15.63 -10.01
N GLY A 24 -2.45 15.78 -10.76
CA GLY A 24 -2.16 16.99 -11.56
C GLY A 24 -3.24 17.26 -12.61
N VAL A 25 -3.66 16.23 -13.36
CA VAL A 25 -4.71 16.37 -14.40
C VAL A 25 -6.05 16.78 -13.80
N ILE A 26 -6.47 16.21 -12.67
CA ILE A 26 -7.74 16.57 -12.01
C ILE A 26 -7.72 18.03 -11.54
N HIS A 27 -6.62 18.44 -10.90
CA HIS A 27 -6.49 19.79 -10.36
C HIS A 27 -6.45 20.86 -11.47
N VAL A 28 -5.83 20.54 -12.60
CA VAL A 28 -5.83 21.38 -13.80
C VAL A 28 -7.22 21.37 -14.46
N GLY A 29 -7.89 20.22 -14.55
CA GLY A 29 -9.26 20.10 -15.07
C GLY A 29 -10.28 20.98 -14.33
N GLN A 30 -10.23 21.02 -13.00
CA GLN A 30 -11.07 21.90 -12.18
C GLN A 30 -10.79 23.39 -12.43
N ARG A 31 -9.52 23.75 -12.64
CA ARG A 31 -9.12 25.13 -12.96
C ARG A 31 -9.48 25.52 -14.40
N LEU A 32 -9.48 24.57 -15.33
CA LEU A 32 -9.94 24.77 -16.71
C LEU A 32 -11.45 25.06 -16.76
N GLN A 33 -12.25 24.38 -15.93
CA GLN A 33 -13.68 24.67 -15.80
C GLN A 33 -13.92 26.05 -15.17
N ALA A 34 -13.06 26.48 -14.24
CA ALA A 34 -13.15 27.79 -13.59
C ALA A 34 -12.62 28.94 -14.48
N ASN A 35 -11.72 28.69 -15.42
CA ASN A 35 -11.19 29.70 -16.33
C ASN A 35 -10.76 29.10 -17.69
N PRO A 36 -11.54 29.31 -18.77
CA PRO A 36 -11.26 28.75 -20.10
C PRO A 36 -9.96 29.25 -20.76
N GLU A 37 -9.45 30.42 -20.37
CA GLU A 37 -8.21 30.99 -20.93
C GLU A 37 -6.94 30.20 -20.55
N ILE A 38 -7.02 29.42 -19.46
CA ILE A 38 -5.93 28.52 -19.03
C ILE A 38 -5.66 27.46 -20.12
N MET A 39 -6.69 27.03 -20.86
CA MET A 39 -6.56 26.02 -21.91
C MET A 39 -5.75 26.52 -23.11
N LYS A 40 -5.91 27.79 -23.48
CA LYS A 40 -5.22 28.42 -24.60
C LYS A 40 -3.72 28.59 -24.35
N ASN A 41 -3.35 28.77 -23.08
CA ASN A 41 -1.96 28.93 -22.65
C ASN A 41 -1.31 27.60 -22.19
N MET A 42 -2.10 26.53 -22.05
CA MET A 42 -1.62 25.17 -21.84
C MET A 42 -1.19 24.56 -23.17
N GLY A 43 0.04 24.84 -23.61
CA GLY A 43 0.67 24.20 -24.77
C GLY A 43 0.93 22.69 -24.55
N ALA A 44 2.19 22.27 -24.56
CA ALA A 44 2.59 20.86 -24.49
C ALA A 44 2.02 20.05 -23.29
N ALA A 45 1.67 20.72 -22.19
CA ALA A 45 1.09 20.10 -21.00
C ALA A 45 -0.29 19.46 -21.23
N ALA A 46 -1.14 20.07 -22.07
CA ALA A 46 -2.47 19.53 -22.39
C ALA A 46 -2.37 18.26 -23.27
N ALA A 47 -1.41 18.25 -24.20
CA ALA A 47 -1.13 17.09 -25.05
C ALA A 47 -0.57 15.91 -24.22
N GLY A 48 0.33 16.19 -23.28
CA GLY A 48 0.86 15.19 -22.34
C GLY A 48 -0.24 14.54 -21.48
N ALA A 49 -1.16 15.33 -20.94
CA ALA A 49 -2.28 14.82 -20.16
C ALA A 49 -3.22 13.91 -20.96
N ARG A 50 -3.54 14.26 -22.22
CA ARG A 50 -4.35 13.42 -23.11
C ARG A 50 -3.65 12.11 -23.46
N ALA A 51 -2.38 12.16 -23.84
CA ALA A 51 -1.61 10.96 -24.18
C ALA A 51 -1.48 9.99 -22.98
N VAL A 52 -1.41 10.50 -21.75
CA VAL A 52 -1.44 9.69 -20.53
C VAL A 52 -2.84 9.12 -20.30
N GLY A 53 -3.90 9.92 -20.44
CA GLY A 53 -5.29 9.48 -20.25
C GLY A 53 -5.74 8.40 -21.26
N GLU A 54 -5.24 8.44 -22.50
CA GLU A 54 -5.53 7.42 -23.52
C GLU A 54 -4.75 6.12 -23.29
N ARG A 55 -3.55 6.19 -22.70
CA ARG A 55 -2.69 5.01 -22.48
C ARG A 55 -2.93 4.32 -21.14
N PHE A 56 -3.48 5.02 -20.16
CA PHE A 56 -3.73 4.48 -18.83
C PHE A 56 -5.23 4.42 -18.55
N SER A 57 -5.81 3.23 -18.73
CA SER A 57 -7.21 2.99 -18.37
C SER A 57 -7.41 3.15 -16.85
N PRO A 58 -8.45 3.88 -16.40
CA PRO A 58 -8.82 3.96 -14.98
C PRO A 58 -9.04 2.59 -14.33
N SER A 59 -9.48 1.58 -15.10
CA SER A 59 -9.66 0.22 -14.59
C SER A 59 -8.35 -0.47 -14.23
N GLN A 60 -7.30 -0.29 -15.04
CA GLN A 60 -5.97 -0.88 -14.80
C GLN A 60 -5.24 -0.21 -13.63
N LEU A 61 -5.40 1.11 -13.50
CA LEU A 61 -4.88 1.84 -12.34
C LEU A 61 -5.57 1.39 -11.06
N ARG A 62 -6.90 1.21 -11.10
CA ARG A 62 -7.67 0.69 -9.97
C ARG A 62 -7.23 -0.73 -9.61
N GLU A 63 -7.00 -1.60 -10.59
CA GLU A 63 -6.54 -2.98 -10.38
C GLU A 63 -5.15 -3.03 -9.73
N GLN A 64 -4.19 -2.23 -10.23
CA GLN A 64 -2.87 -2.11 -9.60
C GLN A 64 -2.96 -1.51 -8.20
N MET A 65 -3.78 -0.47 -8.00
CA MET A 65 -4.02 0.08 -6.66
C MET A 65 -4.67 -0.94 -5.73
N THR A 66 -5.58 -1.81 -6.21
CA THR A 66 -6.14 -2.91 -5.40
C THR A 66 -5.11 -4.00 -5.11
N PHE A 67 -4.16 -4.24 -6.02
CA PHE A 67 -3.04 -5.16 -5.81
C PHE A 67 -2.10 -4.66 -4.71
N PHE A 68 -1.77 -3.36 -4.71
CA PHE A 68 -1.00 -2.72 -3.63
C PHE A 68 -1.80 -2.47 -2.34
N LYS A 69 -3.13 -2.39 -2.44
CA LYS A 69 -4.08 -2.38 -1.30
C LYS A 69 -4.49 -3.80 -0.89
N GLY A 70 -3.74 -4.82 -1.31
CA GLY A 70 -3.86 -6.14 -0.72
C GLY A 70 -3.43 -6.08 0.76
N PRO A 71 -4.06 -6.87 1.65
CA PRO A 71 -3.90 -6.80 3.11
C PRO A 71 -2.46 -6.94 3.67
N SER A 72 -1.48 -7.30 2.84
CA SER A 72 -0.15 -7.71 3.30
C SER A 72 1.02 -7.15 2.49
N ALA A 73 0.80 -6.21 1.57
CA ALA A 73 1.88 -5.74 0.71
C ALA A 73 2.90 -4.84 1.44
N LEU A 74 2.53 -4.19 2.55
CA LEU A 74 3.37 -3.16 3.21
C LEU A 74 3.28 -3.12 4.75
N GLY A 75 2.51 -3.97 5.42
CA GLY A 75 2.35 -3.89 6.87
C GLY A 75 1.29 -4.85 7.44
N PHE A 76 0.86 -4.58 8.67
CA PHE A 76 -0.23 -5.30 9.32
C PHE A 76 -1.59 -4.91 8.75
N ASP A 77 -2.54 -5.83 8.88
CA ASP A 77 -3.93 -5.59 8.61
C ASP A 77 -4.50 -4.51 9.53
N ALA A 78 -5.44 -3.72 8.99
CA ALA A 78 -6.12 -2.67 9.74
C ALA A 78 -6.95 -3.22 10.91
N VAL A 79 -7.40 -4.49 10.78
CA VAL A 79 -8.12 -5.23 11.82
C VAL A 79 -7.47 -6.60 11.94
N MET A 80 -7.05 -6.96 13.16
CA MET A 80 -6.43 -8.26 13.42
C MET A 80 -7.35 -9.40 12.98
N ASN A 81 -6.78 -10.35 12.24
CA ASN A 81 -7.48 -11.54 11.81
C ASN A 81 -6.69 -12.81 12.17
N ARG A 82 -7.37 -13.95 12.11
CA ARG A 82 -6.81 -15.23 12.53
C ARG A 82 -5.55 -15.62 11.77
N ARG A 83 -5.51 -15.31 10.47
CA ARG A 83 -4.38 -15.62 9.60
C ARG A 83 -3.17 -14.75 9.96
N GLU A 84 -3.38 -13.44 10.10
CA GLU A 84 -2.35 -12.50 10.55
C GLU A 84 -1.80 -12.91 11.93
N ALA A 85 -2.67 -13.19 12.90
CA ALA A 85 -2.26 -13.63 14.24
C ALA A 85 -1.41 -14.92 14.19
N ALA A 86 -1.81 -15.90 13.38
CA ALA A 86 -1.04 -17.12 13.19
C ALA A 86 0.36 -16.83 12.59
N GLN A 87 0.44 -15.91 11.63
CA GLN A 87 1.70 -15.47 11.03
C GLN A 87 2.59 -14.71 12.03
N ILE A 88 2.02 -13.80 12.82
CA ILE A 88 2.74 -13.04 13.86
C ILE A 88 3.31 -13.98 14.91
N LEU A 89 2.50 -14.93 15.38
CA LEU A 89 2.90 -15.88 16.42
C LEU A 89 3.77 -17.04 15.90
N GLY A 90 3.90 -17.20 14.58
CA GLY A 90 4.63 -18.30 13.97
C GLY A 90 4.00 -19.68 14.21
N VAL A 91 2.67 -19.74 14.29
CA VAL A 91 1.89 -20.96 14.54
C VAL A 91 0.94 -21.25 13.39
N ARG A 92 0.32 -22.44 13.40
CA ARG A 92 -0.76 -22.75 12.45
C ARG A 92 -2.08 -22.17 12.94
N GLU A 93 -2.99 -21.82 12.04
CA GLU A 93 -4.35 -21.40 12.41
C GLU A 93 -5.14 -22.47 13.19
N SER A 94 -4.74 -23.74 13.05
CA SER A 94 -5.27 -24.90 13.77
C SER A 94 -4.52 -25.24 15.06
N SER A 95 -3.55 -24.43 15.48
CA SER A 95 -2.77 -24.69 16.70
C SER A 95 -3.64 -24.65 17.96
N SER A 96 -3.24 -25.44 18.96
CA SER A 96 -3.96 -25.50 20.22
C SER A 96 -3.79 -24.21 21.03
N LYS A 97 -4.73 -23.95 21.95
CA LYS A 97 -4.69 -22.78 22.85
C LYS A 97 -3.39 -22.72 23.66
N GLU A 98 -2.84 -23.88 24.03
CA GLU A 98 -1.58 -23.98 24.76
C GLU A 98 -0.38 -23.56 23.89
N GLN A 99 -0.32 -24.04 22.65
CA GLN A 99 0.71 -23.64 21.68
C GLN A 99 0.67 -22.13 21.43
N ILE A 100 -0.52 -21.57 21.25
CA ILE A 100 -0.72 -20.12 21.05
C ILE A 100 -0.20 -19.34 22.25
N LYS A 101 -0.56 -19.74 23.48
CA LYS A 101 -0.12 -19.07 24.72
C LYS A 101 1.41 -19.11 24.89
N ASN A 102 2.03 -20.26 24.58
CA ASN A 102 3.48 -20.42 24.66
C ASN A 102 4.21 -19.59 23.61
N ALA A 103 3.70 -19.55 22.37
CA ALA A 103 4.26 -18.73 21.29
C ALA A 103 4.14 -17.24 21.60
N HIS A 104 2.96 -16.80 22.04
CA HIS A 104 2.70 -15.42 22.48
C HIS A 104 3.68 -14.98 23.55
N ARG A 105 3.83 -15.77 24.63
CA ARG A 105 4.77 -15.45 25.72
C ARG A 105 6.19 -15.28 25.20
N LYS A 106 6.66 -16.19 24.34
CA LYS A 106 8.03 -16.17 23.80
C LYS A 106 8.28 -14.92 22.96
N ILE A 107 7.36 -14.60 22.04
CA ILE A 107 7.49 -13.47 21.12
C ILE A 107 7.33 -12.14 21.85
N MET A 108 6.39 -12.05 22.80
CA MET A 108 6.21 -10.86 23.63
C MET A 108 7.44 -10.57 24.49
N LEU A 109 8.08 -11.59 25.05
CA LEU A 109 9.30 -11.42 25.87
C LEU A 109 10.43 -10.72 25.11
N LEU A 110 10.57 -11.04 23.82
CA LEU A 110 11.57 -10.47 22.91
C LEU A 110 11.20 -9.07 22.42
N ASN A 111 9.91 -8.78 22.27
CA ASN A 111 9.41 -7.52 21.73
C ASN A 111 8.86 -6.57 22.80
N HIS A 112 9.08 -6.87 24.09
CA HIS A 112 8.53 -6.10 25.19
C HIS A 112 9.07 -4.65 25.16
N PRO A 113 8.21 -3.62 25.30
CA PRO A 113 8.65 -2.22 25.23
C PRO A 113 9.69 -1.87 26.30
N ASP A 114 9.53 -2.38 27.52
CA ASP A 114 10.50 -2.18 28.62
C ASP A 114 11.88 -2.81 28.35
N ARG A 115 11.99 -3.68 27.33
CA ARG A 115 13.27 -4.26 26.87
C ARG A 115 13.77 -3.63 25.57
N GLY A 116 13.24 -2.47 25.20
CA GLY A 116 13.58 -1.78 23.95
C GLY A 116 12.82 -2.28 22.72
N GLY A 117 11.78 -3.10 22.91
CA GLY A 117 10.88 -3.48 21.84
C GLY A 117 9.99 -2.33 21.38
N SER A 118 9.47 -2.42 20.16
CA SER A 118 8.52 -1.42 19.65
C SER A 118 7.16 -1.55 20.36
N PRO A 119 6.62 -0.46 20.95
CA PRO A 119 5.28 -0.48 21.53
C PRO A 119 4.22 -0.92 20.51
N TYR A 120 4.36 -0.48 19.26
CA TYR A 120 3.44 -0.85 18.18
C TYR A 120 3.47 -2.35 17.88
N ILE A 121 4.67 -2.95 17.82
CA ILE A 121 4.82 -4.39 17.57
C ILE A 121 4.27 -5.20 18.76
N ALA A 122 4.53 -4.76 20.00
CA ALA A 122 3.95 -5.39 21.18
C ALA A 122 2.42 -5.33 21.16
N THR A 123 1.81 -4.20 20.76
CA THR A 123 0.36 -4.09 20.57
C THR A 123 -0.14 -5.11 19.55
N LYS A 124 0.50 -5.22 18.38
CA LYS A 124 0.12 -6.19 17.35
C LYS A 124 0.30 -7.66 17.75
N ILE A 125 1.22 -7.96 18.68
CA ILE A 125 1.34 -9.31 19.26
C ILE A 125 0.22 -9.60 20.27
N ASN A 126 -0.32 -8.56 20.92
CA ASN A 126 -1.36 -8.69 21.96
C ASN A 126 -2.80 -8.75 21.40
N GLU A 127 -3.05 -8.13 20.25
CA GLU A 127 -4.32 -8.24 19.50
C GLU A 127 -4.66 -9.70 19.16
#